data_AF-A0A7Z9GVP1-F1
#
_entry.id   AF-A0A7Z9GVP1-F1
#
_cell.length_a   1.000
_cell.length_b   1.000
_cell.length_c   1.000
_cell.angle_alpha   90.00
_cell.angle_beta   90.00
_cell.angle_gamma   90.00
#
_symmetry.space_group_name_H-M   'P 1'
#
loop_
_entity.id
_entity.type
_entity.pdbx_description
1 polymer ?
#
loop_
_entity_poly.entity_id
_entity_poly.type
_entity_poly.pdbx_seq_one_letter_code
_entity_poly.pdbx_strand_id
1 'polypeptide(L)'
;LDALLEILNHKRWIHCHSYRQDEILALIRTLDDFKVRIGTFQHILEGYKVADAMAKHGAMGSAFSDWWAYKFEVYDAIPYNGALMHQAGVVVSFNSDDRELARHLNHEAAKATKYGGVPPQEALKFVTLNPARQLRIDQYVGSIEPKKDADLVVWSGSPLSILSRCEQTWIDGRKYFDRAADQQQRLKAQQMRAVLIQKILNSGETMLAPGEAKTPESELWPRDDIFCDHGHHQH
;
A
#
# COMPACT_ATOMS: atom_id res chain seq x y z
N LEU A 1 7.08 24.07 -15.67
CA LEU A 1 8.56 24.00 -15.61
C LEU A 1 9.06 23.80 -14.17
N ASP A 2 8.26 24.16 -13.16
CA ASP A 2 8.67 24.17 -11.74
C ASP A 2 9.04 22.81 -11.18
N ALA A 3 8.34 21.74 -11.56
CA ALA A 3 8.67 20.39 -11.08
C ALA A 3 10.09 19.95 -11.46
N LEU A 4 10.54 20.23 -12.69
CA LEU A 4 11.91 19.92 -13.13
C LEU A 4 12.93 20.78 -12.37
N LEU A 5 12.62 22.06 -12.16
CA LEU A 5 13.47 22.96 -11.39
C LEU A 5 13.58 22.52 -9.92
N GLU A 6 12.51 22.03 -9.31
CA GLU A 6 12.52 21.48 -7.96
C GLU A 6 13.36 20.22 -7.84
N ILE A 7 13.30 19.34 -8.85
CA ILE A 7 14.11 18.11 -8.91
C ILE A 7 15.60 18.47 -9.03
N LEU A 8 15.94 19.38 -9.95
CA LEU A 8 17.32 19.86 -10.13
C LEU A 8 17.87 20.55 -8.87
N ASN A 9 17.00 21.21 -8.10
CA ASN A 9 17.35 21.85 -6.82
C ASN A 9 17.22 20.93 -5.60
N HIS A 10 16.98 19.62 -5.78
CA HIS A 10 16.81 18.65 -4.69
C HIS A 10 15.66 18.95 -3.71
N LYS A 11 14.69 19.77 -4.13
CA LYS A 11 13.50 20.08 -3.34
C LYS A 11 12.42 19.00 -3.47
N ARG A 12 12.39 18.32 -4.61
CA ARG A 12 11.47 17.22 -4.90
C ARG A 12 12.22 15.94 -5.19
N TRP A 13 11.90 14.90 -4.42
CA TRP A 13 12.41 13.55 -4.66
C TRP A 13 11.60 12.86 -5.75
N ILE A 14 12.29 12.07 -6.58
CA ILE A 14 11.68 11.30 -7.64
C ILE A 14 11.62 9.82 -7.27
N HIS A 15 10.45 9.23 -7.54
CA HIS A 15 10.23 7.79 -7.48
C HIS A 15 10.03 7.31 -8.91
N CYS A 16 10.83 6.34 -9.34
CA CYS A 16 10.87 5.92 -10.74
C CYS A 16 10.48 4.45 -10.85
N HIS A 17 9.42 4.19 -11.62
CA HIS A 17 9.02 2.85 -12.00
C HIS A 17 10.08 2.22 -12.90
N SER A 18 10.62 1.05 -12.52
CA SER A 18 11.57 0.32 -13.36
C SER A 18 11.63 -1.15 -12.95
N TYR A 19 11.82 -2.05 -13.92
CA TYR A 19 11.98 -3.47 -13.65
C TYR A 19 13.39 -3.97 -13.96
N ARG A 20 13.91 -3.58 -15.13
CA ARG A 20 15.10 -4.19 -15.71
C ARG A 20 16.39 -3.43 -15.41
N GLN A 21 17.49 -4.17 -15.34
CA GLN A 21 18.82 -3.66 -15.03
C GLN A 21 19.30 -2.58 -16.00
N ASP A 22 18.95 -2.68 -17.29
CA ASP A 22 19.39 -1.77 -18.34
C ASP A 22 18.72 -0.40 -18.21
N GLU A 23 17.42 -0.38 -17.91
CA GLU A 23 16.66 0.84 -17.61
C GLU A 23 17.18 1.53 -16.35
N ILE A 24 17.45 0.75 -15.29
CA ILE A 24 17.99 1.25 -14.03
C ILE A 24 19.33 1.94 -14.29
N LEU A 25 20.26 1.28 -14.98
CA LEU A 25 21.58 1.83 -15.28
C LEU A 25 21.52 3.04 -16.21
N ALA A 26 20.68 3.00 -17.24
CA ALA A 26 20.50 4.13 -18.16
C ALA A 26 19.99 5.37 -17.41
N LEU A 27 19.01 5.20 -16.52
CA LEU A 27 18.45 6.29 -15.74
C LEU A 27 19.45 6.83 -14.71
N ILE A 28 20.18 5.96 -13.99
CA ILE A 28 21.24 6.39 -13.05
C ILE A 28 22.27 7.23 -13.79
N ARG A 29 22.82 6.74 -14.91
CA ARG A 29 23.84 7.45 -15.69
C ARG A 29 23.35 8.81 -16.17
N THR A 30 22.12 8.86 -16.69
CA THR A 30 21.53 10.11 -17.15
C THR A 30 21.40 11.12 -16.01
N LEU A 31 20.91 10.69 -14.85
CA LEU A 31 20.70 11.60 -13.72
C LEU A 31 22.01 12.01 -13.03
N ASP A 32 23.03 11.15 -13.06
CA ASP A 32 24.38 11.48 -12.60
C ASP A 32 24.98 12.64 -13.40
N ASP A 33 24.77 12.69 -14.71
CA ASP A 33 25.23 13.81 -15.57
C ASP A 33 24.61 15.15 -15.13
N PHE A 34 23.36 15.13 -14.67
CA PHE A 34 22.65 16.29 -14.12
C PHE A 34 22.84 16.47 -12.61
N LYS A 35 23.64 15.61 -11.96
CA LYS A 35 23.86 15.56 -10.51
C LYS A 35 22.57 15.39 -9.70
N VAL A 36 21.56 14.73 -10.26
CA VAL A 36 20.27 14.46 -9.61
C VAL A 36 20.29 13.08 -8.97
N ARG A 37 19.96 13.02 -7.69
CA ARG A 37 19.83 11.74 -6.98
C ARG A 37 18.38 11.23 -7.05
N ILE A 38 18.22 9.98 -7.45
CA ILE A 38 16.92 9.29 -7.39
C ILE A 38 16.58 9.02 -5.93
N GLY A 39 15.32 9.23 -5.56
CA GLY A 39 14.82 8.79 -4.26
C GLY A 39 14.74 7.27 -4.24
N THR A 40 13.74 6.73 -4.93
CA THR A 40 13.42 5.30 -4.87
C THR A 40 13.06 4.76 -6.24
N PHE A 41 13.66 3.64 -6.63
CA PHE A 41 13.15 2.84 -7.73
C PHE A 41 11.99 1.96 -7.25
N GLN A 42 10.89 1.96 -7.99
CA GLN A 42 9.70 1.16 -7.71
C GLN A 42 9.71 -0.12 -8.55
N HIS A 43 9.25 -1.22 -7.95
CA HIS A 43 9.22 -2.61 -8.42
C HIS A 43 10.58 -3.29 -8.53
N ILE A 44 11.55 -2.67 -9.20
CA ILE A 44 12.99 -3.01 -9.22
C ILE A 44 13.33 -4.51 -9.15
N LEU A 45 12.68 -5.31 -9.99
CA LEU A 45 12.78 -6.78 -9.90
C LEU A 45 14.15 -7.33 -10.31
N GLU A 46 14.92 -6.59 -11.11
CA GLU A 46 16.32 -6.90 -11.42
C GLU A 46 17.33 -6.03 -10.65
N GLY A 47 16.91 -5.36 -9.58
CA GLY A 47 17.78 -4.50 -8.78
C GLY A 47 19.03 -5.19 -8.23
N TYR A 48 18.91 -6.48 -7.89
CA TYR A 48 20.03 -7.31 -7.44
C TYR A 48 21.18 -7.41 -8.44
N LYS A 49 20.92 -7.24 -9.74
CA LYS A 49 21.96 -7.28 -10.78
C LYS A 49 22.80 -6.00 -10.80
N VAL A 50 22.28 -4.90 -10.25
CA VAL A 50 22.84 -3.53 -10.31
C VAL A 50 22.85 -2.82 -8.96
N ALA A 51 22.82 -3.61 -7.87
CA ALA A 51 22.68 -3.09 -6.51
C ALA A 51 23.87 -2.22 -6.08
N ASP A 52 25.06 -2.52 -6.59
CA ASP A 52 26.29 -1.75 -6.40
C ASP A 52 26.18 -0.34 -7.03
N ALA A 53 25.66 -0.26 -8.26
CA ALA A 53 25.41 1.00 -8.94
C ALA A 53 24.34 1.82 -8.21
N MET A 54 23.27 1.18 -7.75
CA MET A 54 22.24 1.83 -6.94
C MET A 54 22.80 2.38 -5.63
N ALA A 55 23.59 1.59 -4.91
CA ALA A 55 24.22 2.00 -3.66
C ALA A 55 25.18 3.18 -3.87
N LYS A 56 25.97 3.16 -4.95
CA LYS A 56 26.87 4.27 -5.33
C LYS A 56 26.12 5.57 -5.66
N HIS A 57 25.01 5.47 -6.39
CA HIS A 57 24.10 6.60 -6.64
C HIS A 57 23.42 7.11 -5.36
N GLY A 58 23.28 6.22 -4.38
CA GLY A 58 22.46 6.43 -3.19
C GLY A 58 20.96 6.29 -3.47
N ALA A 59 20.58 5.61 -4.55
CA ALA A 59 19.18 5.27 -4.78
C ALA A 59 18.71 4.19 -3.80
N MET A 60 17.44 4.26 -3.42
CA MET A 60 16.76 3.22 -2.64
C MET A 60 15.91 2.35 -3.57
N GLY A 61 15.47 1.19 -3.10
CA GLY A 61 14.65 0.26 -3.90
C GLY A 61 13.40 -0.18 -3.17
N SER A 62 12.25 -0.16 -3.84
CA SER A 62 11.01 -0.75 -3.36
C SER A 62 10.59 -1.85 -4.31
N ALA A 63 10.72 -3.11 -3.88
CA ALA A 63 10.53 -4.28 -4.73
C ALA A 63 9.23 -5.03 -4.43
N PHE A 64 8.84 -5.93 -5.33
CA PHE A 64 7.97 -7.04 -4.95
C PHE A 64 8.79 -8.19 -4.38
N SER A 65 8.23 -8.92 -3.43
CA SER A 65 8.94 -10.03 -2.80
C SER A 65 8.91 -11.31 -3.66
N ASP A 66 7.78 -11.60 -4.32
CA ASP A 66 7.57 -12.78 -5.17
C ASP A 66 6.61 -12.61 -6.35
N TRP A 67 6.24 -11.37 -6.70
CA TRP A 67 5.31 -11.11 -7.81
C TRP A 67 6.03 -10.85 -9.14
N TRP A 68 6.13 -11.88 -9.98
CA TRP A 68 6.85 -11.83 -11.27
C TRP A 68 6.38 -12.87 -12.30
N ALA A 69 7.12 -13.04 -13.40
CA ALA A 69 6.88 -13.96 -14.52
C ALA A 69 5.54 -13.79 -15.29
N TYR A 70 4.82 -12.68 -15.08
CA TYR A 70 3.60 -12.37 -15.84
C TYR A 70 3.86 -11.53 -17.12
N LYS A 71 5.06 -10.99 -17.28
CA LYS A 71 5.52 -10.29 -18.49
C LYS A 71 7.03 -10.46 -18.68
N PHE A 72 7.54 -10.18 -19.88
CA PHE A 72 8.95 -10.42 -20.22
C PHE A 72 9.92 -9.61 -19.36
N GLU A 73 9.56 -8.36 -19.02
CA GLU A 73 10.39 -7.45 -18.22
C GLU A 73 10.64 -7.93 -16.78
N VAL A 74 9.84 -8.90 -16.30
CA VAL A 74 9.90 -9.42 -14.93
C VAL A 74 10.24 -10.91 -14.91
N TYR A 75 10.77 -11.43 -16.02
CA TYR A 75 11.01 -12.87 -16.15
C TYR A 75 12.16 -13.37 -15.26
N ASP A 76 13.21 -12.56 -15.13
CA ASP A 76 14.43 -12.87 -14.37
C ASP A 76 14.34 -12.51 -12.88
N ALA A 77 13.17 -12.12 -12.40
CA ALA A 77 12.99 -11.77 -11.00
C ALA A 77 13.20 -12.98 -10.09
N ILE A 78 13.85 -12.76 -8.95
CA ILE A 78 14.13 -13.80 -7.95
C ILE A 78 13.71 -13.35 -6.55
N PRO A 79 13.30 -14.27 -5.66
CA PRO A 79 12.87 -13.89 -4.31
C PRO A 79 14.00 -13.32 -3.45
N TYR A 80 15.24 -13.59 -3.85
CA TYR A 80 16.45 -13.11 -3.21
C TYR A 80 16.74 -11.63 -3.51
N ASN A 81 16.02 -11.01 -4.45
CA ASN A 81 16.30 -9.67 -4.95
C ASN A 81 16.43 -8.64 -3.82
N GLY A 82 15.41 -8.58 -2.94
CA GLY A 82 15.42 -7.65 -1.81
C GLY A 82 16.57 -7.90 -0.82
N ALA A 83 16.94 -9.15 -0.59
CA ALA A 83 18.03 -9.51 0.31
C ALA A 83 19.40 -9.18 -0.28
N LEU A 84 19.62 -9.44 -1.56
CA LEU A 84 20.86 -9.12 -2.26
C LEU A 84 21.09 -7.61 -2.34
N MET A 85 20.04 -6.84 -2.64
CA MET A 85 20.11 -5.37 -2.60
C MET A 85 20.42 -4.86 -1.18
N HIS A 86 19.79 -5.43 -0.16
CA HIS A 86 20.06 -5.08 1.24
C HIS A 86 21.51 -5.37 1.65
N GLN A 87 22.05 -6.52 1.24
CA GLN A 87 23.45 -6.89 1.48
C GLN A 87 24.43 -5.92 0.79
N ALA A 88 24.07 -5.38 -0.37
CA ALA A 88 24.84 -4.37 -1.08
C ALA A 88 24.72 -2.95 -0.46
N GLY A 89 23.96 -2.79 0.64
CA GLY A 89 23.80 -1.50 1.34
C GLY A 89 22.67 -0.62 0.81
N VAL A 90 21.82 -1.13 -0.09
CA VAL A 90 20.64 -0.40 -0.56
C VAL A 90 19.55 -0.42 0.53
N VAL A 91 18.87 0.69 0.73
CA VAL A 91 17.66 0.73 1.57
C VAL A 91 16.50 0.11 0.78
N VAL A 92 16.09 -1.09 1.18
CA VAL A 92 15.08 -1.90 0.48
C VAL A 92 13.75 -1.90 1.22
N SER A 93 12.65 -1.71 0.49
CA SER A 93 11.30 -1.95 0.98
C SER A 93 10.56 -2.96 0.10
N PHE A 94 9.46 -3.50 0.62
CA PHE A 94 8.50 -4.24 -0.18
C PHE A 94 7.18 -3.47 -0.29
N ASN A 95 6.61 -3.48 -1.49
CA ASN A 95 5.27 -2.98 -1.78
C ASN A 95 4.43 -4.10 -2.43
N SER A 96 3.12 -3.90 -2.52
CA SER A 96 2.21 -4.87 -3.14
C SER A 96 1.64 -4.42 -4.48
N ASP A 97 1.48 -3.11 -4.69
CA ASP A 97 0.70 -2.51 -5.78
C ASP A 97 -0.72 -3.12 -5.93
N ASP A 98 -1.23 -3.65 -4.82
CA ASP A 98 -2.53 -4.31 -4.72
C ASP A 98 -3.15 -4.01 -3.35
N ARG A 99 -4.45 -3.72 -3.35
CA ARG A 99 -5.20 -3.27 -2.17
C ARG A 99 -5.35 -4.37 -1.11
N GLU A 100 -5.51 -5.62 -1.53
CA GLU A 100 -5.70 -6.73 -0.59
C GLU A 100 -4.36 -7.22 -0.06
N LEU A 101 -3.37 -7.39 -0.93
CA LEU A 101 -2.03 -7.80 -0.54
C LEU A 101 -1.33 -6.76 0.33
N ALA A 102 -1.67 -5.46 0.19
CA ALA A 102 -1.17 -4.40 1.08
C ALA A 102 -1.47 -4.68 2.57
N ARG A 103 -2.53 -5.44 2.86
CA ARG A 103 -2.93 -5.83 4.23
C ARG A 103 -2.09 -6.97 4.81
N HIS A 104 -1.24 -7.56 3.97
CA HIS A 104 -0.43 -8.74 4.27
C HIS A 104 1.07 -8.50 4.02
N LEU A 105 1.52 -7.24 3.98
CA LEU A 105 2.94 -6.89 3.79
C LEU A 105 3.86 -7.51 4.85
N ASN A 106 3.36 -7.82 6.04
CA ASN A 106 4.12 -8.56 7.05
C ASN A 106 4.54 -9.98 6.55
N HIS A 107 3.73 -10.62 5.71
CA HIS A 107 4.10 -11.88 5.07
C HIS A 107 5.12 -11.65 3.94
N GLU A 108 5.00 -10.54 3.21
CA GLU A 108 5.99 -10.15 2.20
C GLU A 108 7.37 -9.95 2.83
N ALA A 109 7.44 -9.28 3.98
CA ALA A 109 8.66 -9.16 4.77
C ALA A 109 9.22 -10.53 5.20
N ALA A 110 8.35 -11.48 5.61
CA ALA A 110 8.78 -12.81 6.02
C ALA A 110 9.51 -13.59 4.91
N LYS A 111 9.18 -13.32 3.64
CA LYS A 111 9.85 -13.93 2.49
C LYS A 111 11.32 -13.51 2.39
N ALA A 112 11.68 -12.28 2.79
CA ALA A 112 13.09 -11.86 2.86
C ALA A 112 13.90 -12.72 3.84
N THR A 113 13.31 -13.10 4.98
CA THR A 113 13.93 -14.05 5.91
C THR A 113 13.98 -15.45 5.32
N LYS A 114 12.89 -15.93 4.71
CA LYS A 114 12.81 -17.29 4.15
C LYS A 114 13.81 -17.56 3.03
N TYR A 115 13.92 -16.64 2.06
CA TYR A 115 14.76 -16.82 0.89
C TYR A 115 16.18 -16.28 1.14
N GLY A 116 16.29 -15.02 1.57
CA GLY A 116 17.57 -14.32 1.67
C GLY A 116 18.28 -14.40 3.02
N GLY A 117 17.71 -15.09 4.01
CA GLY A 117 18.30 -15.19 5.35
C GLY A 117 18.37 -13.86 6.10
N VAL A 118 17.60 -12.84 5.68
CA VAL A 118 17.58 -11.54 6.34
C VAL A 118 17.05 -11.71 7.78
N PRO A 119 17.75 -11.22 8.81
CA PRO A 119 17.30 -11.35 10.19
C PRO A 119 15.87 -10.80 10.37
N PRO A 120 15.00 -11.44 11.16
CA PRO A 120 13.59 -11.05 11.30
C PRO A 120 13.35 -9.56 11.59
N GLN A 121 14.20 -8.95 12.42
CA GLN A 121 14.10 -7.53 12.77
C GLN A 121 14.42 -6.63 11.57
N GLU A 122 15.41 -6.98 10.75
CA GLU A 122 15.75 -6.26 9.52
C GLU A 122 14.69 -6.48 8.44
N ALA A 123 14.18 -7.70 8.32
CA ALA A 123 13.11 -8.02 7.37
C ALA A 123 11.84 -7.20 7.66
N LEU A 124 11.47 -7.03 8.94
CA LEU A 124 10.32 -6.20 9.31
C LEU A 124 10.49 -4.73 8.85
N LYS A 125 11.72 -4.20 8.84
CA LYS A 125 11.98 -2.83 8.35
C LYS A 125 11.63 -2.64 6.88
N PHE A 126 11.61 -3.71 6.07
CA PHE A 126 11.26 -3.62 4.66
C PHE A 126 9.82 -3.15 4.45
N VAL A 127 8.96 -3.28 5.45
CA VAL A 127 7.55 -2.88 5.40
C VAL A 127 7.18 -1.86 6.47
N THR A 128 8.16 -1.32 7.19
CA THR A 128 7.96 -0.30 8.23
C THR A 128 8.93 0.88 8.05
N LEU A 129 10.15 0.78 8.57
CA LEU A 129 11.10 1.89 8.62
C LEU A 129 11.64 2.26 7.22
N ASN A 130 11.94 1.29 6.36
CA ASN A 130 12.51 1.55 5.05
C ASN A 130 11.55 2.32 4.11
N PRO A 131 10.26 1.94 3.97
CA PRO A 131 9.33 2.76 3.20
C PRO A 131 9.12 4.14 3.83
N ALA A 132 9.12 4.28 5.17
CA ALA A 132 9.05 5.58 5.83
C ALA A 132 10.27 6.47 5.47
N ARG A 133 11.48 5.90 5.46
CA ARG A 133 12.71 6.60 5.01
C ARG A 133 12.62 6.99 3.54
N GLN A 134 12.11 6.12 2.69
CA GLN A 134 11.92 6.41 1.26
C GLN A 134 10.98 7.58 1.02
N LEU A 135 9.90 7.67 1.80
CA LEU A 135 8.93 8.76 1.78
C LEU A 135 9.37 10.00 2.59
N ARG A 136 10.52 9.94 3.28
CA ARG A 136 11.06 11.03 4.13
C ARG A 136 10.15 11.39 5.30
N ILE A 137 9.45 10.40 5.85
CA ILE A 137 8.55 10.53 7.01
C ILE A 137 8.98 9.65 8.19
N ASP A 138 10.21 9.14 8.17
CA ASP A 138 10.76 8.27 9.21
C ASP A 138 10.93 8.97 10.57
N GLN A 139 10.87 10.30 10.61
CA GLN A 139 10.77 11.08 11.84
C GLN A 139 9.39 10.98 12.52
N TYR A 140 8.36 10.54 11.80
CA TYR A 140 6.99 10.40 12.29
C TYR A 140 6.61 8.94 12.49
N VAL A 141 6.96 8.03 11.56
CA VAL A 141 6.47 6.65 11.54
C VAL A 141 7.56 5.61 11.22
N GLY A 142 7.21 4.33 11.31
CA GLY A 142 8.04 3.21 10.82
C GLY A 142 8.94 2.55 11.88
N SER A 143 9.06 3.12 13.08
CA SER A 143 9.68 2.47 14.24
C SER A 143 9.04 2.91 15.56
N ILE A 144 9.26 2.14 16.62
CA ILE A 144 8.76 2.45 17.96
C ILE A 144 9.86 3.20 18.71
N GLU A 145 9.83 4.52 18.61
CA GLU A 145 10.79 5.44 19.24
C GLU A 145 10.05 6.62 19.88
N PRO A 146 10.59 7.22 20.95
CA PRO A 146 10.01 8.43 21.53
C PRO A 146 9.83 9.53 20.48
N LYS A 147 8.72 10.28 20.58
CA LYS A 147 8.33 11.40 19.69
C LYS A 147 7.80 11.02 18.30
N LYS A 148 7.71 9.73 17.98
CA LYS A 148 7.01 9.24 16.79
C LYS A 148 5.53 9.06 17.05
N ASP A 149 4.74 9.00 15.98
CA ASP A 149 3.31 8.75 16.04
C ASP A 149 3.05 7.36 16.63
N ALA A 150 2.03 7.27 17.47
CA ALA A 150 1.69 6.05 18.19
C ALA A 150 0.86 5.09 17.31
N ASP A 151 1.42 4.75 16.15
CA ASP A 151 0.90 3.82 15.15
C ASP A 151 1.42 2.41 15.44
N LEU A 152 0.62 1.63 16.16
CA LEU A 152 1.05 0.37 16.76
C LEU A 152 0.12 -0.78 16.40
N VAL A 153 0.69 -1.96 16.21
CA VAL A 153 -0.07 -3.19 16.00
C VAL A 153 0.30 -4.20 17.07
N VAL A 154 -0.72 -4.73 17.76
CA VAL A 154 -0.56 -5.82 18.72
C VAL A 154 -0.84 -7.12 17.99
N TRP A 155 0.16 -8.00 17.96
CA TRP A 155 0.07 -9.31 17.33
C TRP A 155 -0.03 -10.41 18.39
N SER A 156 -0.74 -11.49 18.07
CA SER A 156 -0.81 -12.69 18.93
C SER A 156 0.51 -13.47 19.02
N GLY A 157 1.49 -13.12 18.18
CA GLY A 157 2.79 -13.76 18.06
C GLY A 157 3.71 -12.94 17.15
N SER A 158 4.75 -13.56 16.59
CA SER A 158 5.65 -12.87 15.65
C SER A 158 4.87 -12.34 14.44
N PRO A 159 5.01 -11.05 14.05
CA PRO A 159 4.31 -10.49 12.90
C PRO A 159 4.71 -11.14 11.57
N LEU A 160 5.88 -11.79 11.49
CA LEU A 160 6.35 -12.51 10.30
C LEU A 160 5.80 -13.94 10.19
N SER A 161 5.02 -14.41 11.17
CA SER A 161 4.39 -15.73 11.14
C SER A 161 3.00 -15.68 10.53
N ILE A 162 2.70 -16.59 9.60
CA ILE A 162 1.37 -16.78 9.02
C ILE A 162 0.32 -17.26 10.04
N LEU A 163 0.76 -17.76 11.19
CA LEU A 163 -0.11 -18.21 12.29
C LEU A 163 -0.54 -17.06 13.19
N SER A 164 0.17 -15.93 13.15
CA SER A 164 -0.14 -14.77 13.96
C SER A 164 -1.40 -14.06 13.47
N ARG A 165 -2.10 -13.41 14.39
CA ARG A 165 -3.27 -12.58 14.11
C ARG A 165 -3.03 -11.18 14.67
N CYS A 166 -3.52 -10.18 13.97
CA CYS A 166 -3.58 -8.82 14.48
C CYS A 166 -4.70 -8.78 15.53
N GLU A 167 -4.34 -8.58 16.79
CA GLU A 167 -5.28 -8.46 17.90
C GLU A 167 -5.80 -7.04 18.02
N GLN A 168 -4.93 -6.04 17.84
CA GLN A 168 -5.30 -4.63 17.92
C GLN A 168 -4.49 -3.76 16.96
N THR A 169 -5.11 -2.68 16.49
CA THR A 169 -4.43 -1.62 15.71
C THR A 169 -4.71 -0.29 16.36
N TRP A 170 -3.65 0.47 16.57
CA TRP A 170 -3.66 1.81 17.15
C TRP A 170 -3.11 2.78 16.11
N ILE A 171 -3.77 3.92 15.94
CA ILE A 171 -3.34 5.02 15.06
C ILE A 171 -3.43 6.29 15.88
N ASP A 172 -2.37 7.10 15.90
CA ASP A 172 -2.26 8.30 16.73
C ASP A 172 -2.61 8.04 18.21
N GLY A 173 -2.27 6.86 18.73
CA GLY A 173 -2.55 6.46 20.11
C GLY A 173 -4.01 6.14 20.40
N ARG A 174 -4.89 6.11 19.39
CA ARG A 174 -6.29 5.69 19.51
C ARG A 174 -6.46 4.28 18.98
N LYS A 175 -7.21 3.44 19.69
CA LYS A 175 -7.51 2.07 19.24
C LYS A 175 -8.55 2.10 18.11
N TYR A 176 -8.13 1.80 16.89
CA TYR A 176 -8.99 1.74 15.70
C TYR A 176 -9.54 0.34 15.44
N PHE A 177 -8.79 -0.69 15.80
CA PHE A 177 -9.21 -2.08 15.65
C PHE A 177 -8.96 -2.87 16.92
N ASP A 178 -9.93 -3.73 17.26
CA ASP A 178 -9.83 -4.71 18.33
C ASP A 178 -10.57 -5.99 17.89
N ARG A 179 -9.84 -7.10 17.86
CA ARG A 179 -10.34 -8.36 17.30
C ARG A 179 -11.52 -8.92 18.11
N ALA A 180 -11.52 -8.76 19.43
CA ALA A 180 -12.61 -9.24 20.27
C ALA A 180 -13.88 -8.39 20.05
N ALA A 181 -13.74 -7.08 19.92
CA ALA A 181 -14.85 -6.19 19.61
C ALA A 181 -15.44 -6.47 18.21
N ASP A 182 -14.58 -6.66 17.20
CA ASP A 182 -15.00 -7.01 15.83
C ASP A 182 -15.80 -8.32 15.80
N GLN A 183 -15.34 -9.36 16.51
CA GLN A 183 -16.08 -10.63 16.61
C GLN A 183 -17.49 -10.44 17.17
N GLN A 184 -17.65 -9.64 18.23
CA GLN A 184 -18.96 -9.35 18.79
C GLN A 184 -19.85 -8.56 17.82
N GLN A 185 -19.28 -7.58 17.10
CA GLN A 185 -20.01 -6.82 16.09
C GLN A 185 -20.48 -7.69 14.93
N ARG A 186 -19.66 -8.62 14.45
CA ARG A 186 -20.04 -9.58 13.40
C ARG A 186 -21.19 -10.47 13.82
N LEU A 187 -21.18 -10.98 15.06
CA LEU A 187 -22.28 -11.78 15.60
C LEU A 187 -23.59 -10.97 15.64
N LYS A 188 -23.53 -9.74 16.13
CA LYS A 188 -24.69 -8.82 16.14
C LYS A 188 -25.20 -8.52 14.73
N ALA A 189 -24.30 -8.27 13.79
CA ALA A 189 -24.65 -8.01 12.39
C ALA A 189 -25.31 -9.23 11.72
N GLN A 190 -24.83 -10.44 12.00
CA GLN A 190 -25.42 -11.69 11.52
C GLN A 190 -26.83 -11.90 12.09
N GLN A 191 -27.01 -11.68 13.40
CA GLN A 191 -28.32 -11.75 14.05
C GLN A 191 -29.29 -10.71 13.44
N MET A 192 -28.84 -9.46 13.29
CA MET A 192 -29.64 -8.39 12.68
C MET A 192 -30.02 -8.72 11.24
N ARG A 193 -29.07 -9.24 10.43
CA ARG A 193 -29.33 -9.69 9.07
C ARG A 193 -30.41 -10.76 9.03
N ALA A 194 -30.36 -11.76 9.92
CA ALA A 194 -31.39 -12.81 9.98
C ALA A 194 -32.77 -12.23 10.35
N VAL A 195 -32.83 -11.31 11.31
CA VAL A 195 -34.08 -10.62 11.68
C VAL A 195 -34.64 -9.80 10.51
N LEU A 196 -33.80 -9.06 9.78
CA LEU A 196 -34.22 -8.28 8.63
C LEU A 196 -34.74 -9.17 7.49
N ILE A 197 -34.04 -10.27 7.18
CA ILE A 197 -34.51 -11.25 6.19
C ILE A 197 -35.88 -11.79 6.60
N GLN A 198 -36.08 -12.16 7.87
CA GLN A 198 -37.36 -12.69 8.33
C GLN A 198 -38.48 -11.64 8.26
N LYS A 199 -38.18 -10.37 8.57
CA LYS A 199 -39.15 -9.27 8.41
C LYS A 199 -39.54 -9.07 6.94
N ILE A 200 -38.58 -9.13 6.01
CA ILE A 200 -38.86 -9.03 4.57
C ILE A 200 -39.74 -10.20 4.12
N LEU A 201 -39.39 -11.44 4.48
CA LEU A 201 -40.19 -12.61 4.15
C LEU A 201 -41.62 -12.53 4.71
N ASN A 202 -41.78 -12.02 5.94
CA ASN A 202 -43.10 -11.86 6.57
C ASN A 202 -43.90 -10.70 5.99
N SER A 203 -43.26 -9.67 5.41
CA SER A 203 -43.94 -8.51 4.82
C SER A 203 -44.66 -8.82 3.52
N GLY A 204 -44.34 -9.95 2.87
CA GLY A 204 -44.91 -10.33 1.58
C GLY A 204 -44.43 -9.46 0.40
N GLU A 205 -43.44 -8.58 0.61
CA GLU A 205 -42.80 -7.85 -0.49
C GLU A 205 -42.11 -8.81 -1.46
N THR A 206 -42.36 -8.64 -2.76
CA THR A 206 -41.70 -9.40 -3.82
C THR A 206 -40.20 -9.12 -3.79
N MET A 207 -39.42 -10.17 -3.51
CA MET A 207 -37.96 -10.10 -3.62
C MET A 207 -37.60 -9.93 -5.10
N LEU A 208 -36.96 -8.81 -5.44
CA LEU A 208 -36.43 -8.58 -6.78
C LEU A 208 -35.42 -9.67 -7.14
N ALA A 209 -35.40 -10.08 -8.40
CA ALA A 209 -34.43 -11.05 -8.89
C ALA A 209 -33.00 -10.48 -8.80
N PRO A 210 -31.95 -11.32 -8.73
CA PRO A 210 -30.57 -10.85 -8.78
C PRO A 210 -30.34 -10.00 -10.05
N GLY A 211 -30.09 -8.69 -9.89
CA GLY A 211 -29.88 -7.75 -10.99
C GLY A 211 -31.07 -6.85 -11.34
N GLU A 212 -32.25 -7.08 -10.74
CA GLU A 212 -33.35 -6.10 -10.77
C GLU A 212 -33.11 -5.01 -9.73
N ALA A 213 -33.11 -3.75 -10.15
CA ALA A 213 -33.09 -2.60 -9.25
C ALA A 213 -34.54 -2.14 -8.98
N LYS A 214 -34.86 -1.77 -7.72
CA LYS A 214 -36.07 -0.96 -7.47
C LYS A 214 -35.95 0.33 -8.27
N THR A 215 -37.08 0.84 -8.75
CA THR A 215 -37.18 2.16 -9.40
C THR A 215 -36.31 3.16 -8.64
N PRO A 216 -35.37 3.85 -9.31
CA PRO A 216 -34.43 4.71 -8.62
C PRO A 216 -35.19 5.74 -7.78
N GLU A 217 -34.71 5.99 -6.56
CA GLU A 217 -35.42 6.83 -5.58
C GLU A 217 -35.79 8.22 -6.14
N SER A 218 -35.02 8.70 -7.12
CA SER A 218 -35.26 9.92 -7.91
C SER A 218 -36.55 9.94 -8.75
N GLU A 219 -37.25 8.81 -8.88
CA GLU A 219 -38.52 8.66 -9.59
C GLU A 219 -39.72 8.46 -8.64
N LEU A 220 -39.46 8.29 -7.33
CA LEU A 220 -40.50 8.07 -6.32
C LEU A 220 -41.09 9.37 -5.73
N TRP A 221 -40.49 10.52 -6.05
CA TRP A 221 -40.91 11.84 -5.56
C TRP A 221 -41.41 12.73 -6.72
N PRO A 222 -42.54 13.44 -6.58
CA PRO A 222 -42.96 14.44 -7.56
C PRO A 222 -41.87 15.50 -7.72
N ARG A 223 -41.43 15.72 -8.95
CA ARG A 223 -40.49 16.81 -9.28
C ARG A 223 -41.26 18.10 -9.46
N ASP A 224 -41.68 18.71 -8.35
CA ASP A 224 -42.05 20.12 -8.37
C ASP A 224 -40.79 20.94 -8.09
N ASP A 225 -40.14 21.39 -9.17
CA ASP A 225 -39.09 22.40 -9.11
C ASP A 225 -39.72 23.76 -8.77
N ILE A 226 -39.85 24.07 -7.48
CA ILE A 226 -40.39 25.34 -6.96
C ILE A 226 -39.43 26.53 -7.23
N PHE A 227 -38.25 26.31 -7.83
CA PHE A 227 -37.22 27.34 -7.97
C PHE A 227 -36.82 27.74 -9.40
N CYS A 228 -37.57 27.34 -10.43
CA CYS A 228 -37.32 27.77 -11.81
C CYS A 228 -38.48 28.63 -12.36
N ASP A 229 -38.74 29.78 -11.73
CA ASP A 229 -39.47 30.88 -12.37
C ASP A 229 -38.55 32.08 -12.60
N HIS A 230 -37.57 31.89 -13.49
CA HIS A 230 -36.82 33.01 -14.07
C HIS A 230 -36.77 32.85 -15.58
N GLY A 231 -37.76 33.46 -16.22
CA GLY A 231 -37.59 33.85 -17.61
C GLY A 231 -38.87 34.28 -18.27
N HIS A 232 -39.37 35.49 -17.99
CA HIS A 232 -40.01 36.33 -19.01
C HIS A 232 -39.97 37.81 -18.62
N HIS A 233 -38.98 38.55 -19.12
CA HIS A 233 -39.20 39.94 -19.49
C HIS A 233 -38.78 40.13 -20.94
N GLN A 234 -39.81 40.32 -21.77
CA GLN A 234 -39.76 40.85 -23.12
C GLN A 234 -39.45 42.35 -23.08
N HIS A 235 -38.70 42.78 -24.10
CA HIS A 235 -38.44 44.14 -24.63
C HIS A 235 -36.99 44.60 -24.55
#